data_AF-A0A7S1WN67-F1
#
_entry.id   AF-A0A7S1WN67-F1
#
_cell.length_a   1.000
_cell.length_b   1.000
_cell.length_c   1.000
_cell.angle_alpha   90.00
_cell.angle_beta   90.00
_cell.angle_gamma   90.00
#
_symmetry.space_group_name_H-M   'P 1'
#
loop_
_entity.id
_entity.type
_entity.pdbx_description
1 polymer ?
#
loop_
_entity_poly.entity_id
_entity_poly.type
_entity_poly.pdbx_seq_one_letter_code
_entity_poly.pdbx_strand_id
1 'polypeptide(L)'
;PPPASADSQRAPSLNEATEASVAVHAQRLQAEVEQLMRQQRLQAAIKPQTEMPSPTELLLPLRLPQAEEQLLEAEQPLVGGRPTGGSLWPEGGEAAAQAQRLRMTAVTSAATAMLRSSTPLAKLKPGGGSLPPLCPSLVLADCEARCAVQVSKLREAVDGGSFDVLGLSGNALLRASLEVIDGDAALKVSLAHAGSLPRATIRPLRGDPESMDICGPQGSRYGTLVRRESGSYVVMQAHLPLMIIDGAPTGRWLQVSTGTGQPMASAAVNSEYFQGRDHLELYVQPGFDMVLVISCLLAVLLLKRAMDLPSIEAWLDGFKSVPR
;
A
#
# COMPACT_ATOMS: atom_id res chain seq x y z
N PRO A 1 24.59 -5.93 77.37
CA PRO A 1 24.14 -6.21 75.99
C PRO A 1 24.09 -4.91 75.16
N PRO A 2 25.00 -4.72 74.18
CA PRO A 2 24.99 -3.55 73.32
C PRO A 2 23.93 -3.69 72.20
N PRO A 3 23.36 -2.59 71.68
CA PRO A 3 22.47 -2.63 70.52
C PRO A 3 23.27 -2.80 69.22
N ALA A 4 22.72 -3.62 68.34
CA ALA A 4 23.27 -4.00 67.05
C ALA A 4 23.47 -2.80 66.11
N SER A 5 24.60 -2.82 65.42
CA SER A 5 25.00 -1.92 64.35
C SER A 5 23.99 -1.94 63.20
N ALA A 6 23.45 -0.76 62.87
CA ALA A 6 22.62 -0.54 61.71
C ALA A 6 23.48 -0.47 60.44
N ASP A 7 23.37 -1.49 59.60
CA ASP A 7 23.95 -1.52 58.26
C ASP A 7 23.26 -0.49 57.36
N SER A 8 24.02 0.52 56.96
CA SER A 8 23.63 1.56 56.03
C SER A 8 23.63 0.99 54.61
N GLN A 9 22.48 0.50 54.15
CA GLN A 9 22.28 0.14 52.75
C GLN A 9 22.18 1.40 51.90
N ARG A 10 23.25 1.66 51.16
CA ARG A 10 23.38 2.76 50.21
C ARG A 10 22.49 2.47 49.00
N ALA A 11 21.40 3.23 48.84
CA ALA A 11 20.52 3.13 47.68
C ALA A 11 21.32 3.40 46.38
N PRO A 12 21.16 2.59 45.32
CA PRO A 12 21.84 2.80 44.05
C PRO A 12 21.40 4.14 43.45
N SER A 13 22.36 4.91 42.97
CA SER A 13 22.09 6.22 42.41
C SER A 13 21.32 6.08 41.10
N LEU A 14 20.33 6.95 40.87
CA LEU A 14 19.46 6.97 39.68
C LEU A 14 20.20 6.95 38.33
N ASN A 15 21.49 7.29 38.32
CA ASN A 15 22.33 7.29 37.12
C ASN A 15 22.79 5.88 36.70
N GLU A 16 22.96 4.93 37.63
CA GLU A 16 23.41 3.58 37.28
C GLU A 16 22.30 2.76 36.59
N ALA A 17 21.04 3.00 36.96
CA ALA A 17 19.90 2.33 36.35
C ALA A 17 19.64 2.80 34.90
N THR A 18 19.99 4.04 34.58
CA THR A 18 19.83 4.59 33.23
C THR A 18 20.93 4.11 32.29
N GLU A 19 22.18 4.02 32.76
CA GLU A 19 23.29 3.48 31.96
C GLU A 19 23.11 2.00 31.62
N ALA A 20 22.63 1.18 32.57
CA ALA A 20 22.35 -0.23 32.31
C ALA A 20 21.26 -0.44 31.25
N SER A 21 20.22 0.41 31.25
CA SER A 21 19.13 0.34 30.27
C SER A 21 19.61 0.70 28.85
N VAL A 22 20.46 1.73 28.73
CA VAL A 22 21.03 2.15 27.44
C VAL A 22 21.95 1.07 26.86
N ALA A 23 22.75 0.41 27.70
CA ALA A 23 23.65 -0.66 27.26
C ALA A 23 22.86 -1.88 26.70
N VAL A 24 21.77 -2.27 27.35
CA VAL A 24 20.92 -3.38 26.88
C VAL A 24 20.22 -3.03 25.56
N HIS A 25 19.74 -1.79 25.41
CA HIS A 25 19.12 -1.35 24.17
C HIS A 25 20.12 -1.31 23.00
N ALA A 26 21.35 -0.83 23.24
CA ALA A 26 22.42 -0.82 22.24
C ALA A 26 22.80 -2.24 21.77
N GLN A 27 22.91 -3.20 22.70
CA GLN A 27 23.18 -4.60 22.36
C GLN A 27 22.07 -5.22 21.50
N ARG A 28 20.80 -4.90 21.78
CA ARG A 28 19.66 -5.40 20.99
C ARG A 28 19.68 -4.87 19.55
N LEU A 29 19.94 -3.57 19.37
CA LEU A 29 20.06 -2.97 18.04
C LEU A 29 21.22 -3.56 17.24
N GLN A 30 22.35 -3.83 17.90
CA GLN A 30 23.50 -4.44 17.23
C GLN A 30 23.21 -5.88 16.77
N ALA A 31 22.48 -6.66 17.57
CA ALA A 31 22.03 -8.00 17.18
C ALA A 31 21.06 -7.98 15.99
N GLU A 32 20.13 -7.01 15.95
CA GLU A 32 19.20 -6.84 14.83
C GLU A 32 19.93 -6.47 13.53
N VAL A 33 20.91 -5.56 13.59
CA VAL A 33 21.72 -5.19 12.42
C VAL A 33 22.52 -6.38 11.88
N GLU A 34 23.12 -7.20 12.76
CA GLU A 34 23.84 -8.41 12.35
C GLU A 34 22.90 -9.44 11.68
N GLN A 35 21.69 -9.62 12.21
CA GLN A 35 20.69 -10.51 11.63
C GLN A 35 20.27 -10.04 10.22
N LEU A 36 20.06 -8.74 10.04
CA LEU A 36 19.69 -8.13 8.75
C LEU A 36 20.80 -8.30 7.72
N MET A 37 22.06 -8.05 8.11
CA MET A 37 23.23 -8.27 7.25
C MET A 37 23.40 -9.75 6.86
N ARG A 38 23.12 -10.68 7.77
CA ARG A 38 23.14 -12.12 7.48
C ARG A 38 22.04 -12.49 6.47
N GLN A 39 20.85 -11.93 6.60
CA GLN A 39 19.74 -12.17 5.68
C GLN A 39 20.04 -11.64 4.27
N GLN A 40 20.66 -10.46 4.17
CA GLN A 40 21.08 -9.88 2.89
C GLN A 40 22.16 -10.72 2.19
N ARG A 41 23.12 -11.29 2.94
CA ARG A 41 24.12 -12.23 2.39
C ARG A 41 23.48 -13.50 1.85
N LEU A 42 22.48 -14.05 2.54
CA LEU A 42 21.74 -15.22 2.07
C LEU A 42 20.97 -14.92 0.78
N GLN A 43 20.33 -13.75 0.68
CA GLN A 43 19.64 -13.33 -0.55
C GLN A 43 20.62 -13.14 -1.72
N ALA A 44 21.81 -12.59 -1.48
CA ALA A 44 22.83 -12.43 -2.51
C ALA A 44 23.38 -13.78 -3.02
N ALA A 45 23.46 -14.79 -2.15
CA ALA A 45 23.92 -16.13 -2.51
C ALA A 45 22.89 -16.94 -3.33
N ILE A 46 21.61 -16.56 -3.28
CA ILE A 46 20.51 -17.25 -4.00
C ILE A 46 20.33 -16.73 -5.43
N LYS A 47 21.09 -15.71 -5.88
CA LYS A 47 21.03 -15.26 -7.28
C LYS A 47 21.60 -16.36 -8.20
N PRO A 48 20.78 -17.01 -9.05
CA PRO A 48 21.26 -18.09 -9.89
C PRO A 48 22.20 -17.52 -10.96
N GLN A 49 23.44 -18.02 -11.00
CA GLN A 49 24.31 -17.89 -12.16
C GLN A 49 23.65 -18.61 -13.34
N THR A 50 22.91 -17.85 -14.14
CA THR A 50 22.32 -18.32 -15.40
C THR A 50 23.07 -17.64 -16.53
N GLU A 51 24.34 -17.99 -16.69
CA GLU A 51 25.06 -17.82 -17.96
C GLU A 51 25.68 -19.17 -18.31
N MET A 52 24.95 -19.93 -19.12
CA MET A 52 25.51 -21.03 -19.91
C MET A 52 25.40 -20.64 -21.39
N PRO A 53 26.49 -20.75 -22.15
CA PRO A 53 26.53 -20.32 -23.54
C PRO A 53 25.73 -21.26 -24.46
N SER A 54 25.08 -20.65 -25.45
CA SER A 54 24.38 -21.31 -26.54
C SER A 54 25.33 -22.20 -27.36
N PRO A 55 24.94 -23.46 -27.67
CA PRO A 55 25.61 -24.27 -28.66
C PRO A 55 24.76 -24.35 -29.93
N THR A 56 25.00 -23.46 -30.91
CA THR A 56 24.55 -23.73 -32.29
C THR A 56 25.41 -23.00 -33.31
N GLU A 57 26.55 -23.58 -33.64
CA GLU A 57 27.11 -23.50 -35.00
C GLU A 57 26.98 -24.88 -35.64
N LEU A 58 26.44 -24.94 -36.86
CA LEU A 58 27.07 -25.56 -38.04
C LEU A 58 26.16 -25.46 -39.28
N LEU A 59 26.69 -24.80 -40.32
CA LEU A 59 26.54 -25.07 -41.78
C LEU A 59 25.22 -24.58 -42.46
N LEU A 60 25.17 -23.81 -43.57
CA LEU A 60 26.08 -23.51 -44.71
C LEU A 60 25.55 -22.23 -45.48
N PRO A 61 26.16 -21.77 -46.60
CA PRO A 61 26.32 -20.37 -46.98
C PRO A 61 25.38 -19.94 -48.12
N LEU A 62 25.27 -18.62 -48.39
CA LEU A 62 25.09 -18.07 -49.75
C LEU A 62 25.25 -16.54 -49.78
N ARG A 63 26.28 -16.11 -50.52
CA ARG A 63 26.42 -14.92 -51.40
C ARG A 63 25.98 -13.51 -50.96
N LEU A 64 27.01 -12.65 -50.91
CA LEU A 64 27.05 -11.20 -51.20
C LEU A 64 26.46 -10.84 -52.60
N PRO A 65 25.97 -9.60 -52.82
CA PRO A 65 26.79 -8.39 -53.09
C PRO A 65 26.40 -7.17 -52.23
N GLN A 66 27.35 -6.39 -51.69
CA GLN A 66 28.02 -5.20 -52.28
C GLN A 66 27.09 -4.00 -52.59
N ALA A 67 27.21 -2.93 -51.78
CA ALA A 67 27.21 -1.49 -52.13
C ALA A 67 27.38 -0.68 -50.81
N GLU A 68 28.56 -0.12 -50.56
CA GLU A 68 28.91 1.33 -50.66
C GLU A 68 28.24 2.20 -49.57
N GLU A 69 28.95 2.56 -48.49
CA GLU A 69 29.85 3.72 -48.35
C GLU A 69 29.11 5.06 -48.36
N GLN A 70 29.02 5.72 -47.19
CA GLN A 70 29.33 7.14 -47.03
C GLN A 70 29.40 7.55 -45.54
N LEU A 71 30.61 7.93 -45.15
CA LEU A 71 30.96 8.71 -43.96
C LEU A 71 30.25 10.07 -43.96
N LEU A 72 29.95 10.60 -42.76
CA LEU A 72 30.44 11.94 -42.41
C LEU A 72 30.51 12.16 -40.90
N GLU A 73 31.69 12.61 -40.49
CA GLU A 73 32.14 13.00 -39.16
C GLU A 73 31.49 14.31 -38.68
N ALA A 74 31.38 14.47 -37.36
CA ALA A 74 31.51 15.77 -36.71
C ALA A 74 31.94 15.59 -35.25
N GLU A 75 33.24 15.74 -35.00
CA GLU A 75 33.83 16.09 -33.71
C GLU A 75 33.53 17.56 -33.34
N GLN A 76 33.66 17.85 -32.03
CA GLN A 76 34.18 19.07 -31.37
C GLN A 76 33.29 19.54 -30.16
N PRO A 77 33.81 20.35 -29.20
CA PRO A 77 34.82 19.96 -28.22
C PRO A 77 34.44 20.38 -26.77
N LEU A 78 35.31 19.99 -25.84
CA LEU A 78 35.34 20.32 -24.41
C LEU A 78 35.29 21.83 -24.09
N VAL A 79 34.45 22.21 -23.12
CA VAL A 79 34.62 23.44 -22.32
C VAL A 79 34.54 23.08 -20.83
N GLY A 80 35.62 23.36 -20.12
CA GLY A 80 35.79 23.12 -18.70
C GLY A 80 35.17 24.21 -17.82
N GLY A 81 34.78 23.80 -16.60
CA GLY A 81 34.40 24.70 -15.52
C GLY A 81 34.50 24.00 -14.17
N ARG A 82 35.58 24.30 -13.43
CA ARG A 82 35.71 24.00 -11.99
C ARG A 82 34.82 24.96 -11.19
N PRO A 83 34.22 24.50 -10.09
CA PRO A 83 34.47 25.21 -8.84
C PRO A 83 34.82 24.27 -7.69
N THR A 84 35.86 24.69 -6.98
CA THR A 84 36.25 24.34 -5.62
C THR A 84 35.22 24.84 -4.61
N GLY A 85 34.86 24.01 -3.62
CA GLY A 85 34.12 24.45 -2.44
C GLY A 85 33.63 23.27 -1.63
N GLY A 86 34.36 22.91 -0.57
CA GLY A 86 34.07 21.76 0.27
C GLY A 86 32.84 21.93 1.15
N SER A 87 32.29 20.80 1.59
CA SER A 87 31.64 20.68 2.89
C SER A 87 31.71 19.22 3.38
N LEU A 88 32.03 19.10 4.66
CA LEU A 88 32.08 17.89 5.48
C LEU A 88 30.64 17.34 5.71
N TRP A 89 30.44 16.02 5.48
CA TRP A 89 29.59 14.96 6.11
C TRP A 89 28.22 15.29 6.81
N PRO A 90 27.32 14.31 7.11
CA PRO A 90 27.24 12.87 6.76
C PRO A 90 25.81 12.39 6.34
N GLU A 91 25.63 11.06 6.30
CA GLU A 91 24.41 10.26 6.52
C GLU A 91 23.70 9.66 5.30
N GLY A 92 23.87 8.34 5.20
CA GLY A 92 23.26 7.46 4.22
C GLY A 92 21.82 7.11 4.60
N GLY A 93 20.91 7.35 3.66
CA GLY A 93 19.50 6.97 3.74
C GLY A 93 18.69 7.46 2.53
N GLU A 94 19.16 8.50 1.84
CA GLU A 94 18.40 9.14 0.76
C GLU A 94 18.42 8.38 -0.57
N ALA A 95 19.43 7.57 -0.87
CA ALA A 95 19.58 6.96 -2.21
C ALA A 95 18.44 5.97 -2.57
N ALA A 96 17.92 5.22 -1.60
CA ALA A 96 16.79 4.30 -1.84
C ALA A 96 15.44 5.03 -1.91
N ALA A 97 15.24 6.05 -1.06
CA ALA A 97 14.04 6.88 -1.07
C ALA A 97 13.94 7.76 -2.33
N GLN A 98 15.08 8.18 -2.88
CA GLN A 98 15.16 9.04 -4.07
C GLN A 98 14.89 8.26 -5.38
N ALA A 99 15.35 7.00 -5.47
CA ALA A 99 15.02 6.11 -6.59
C ALA A 99 13.52 5.79 -6.68
N GLN A 100 12.82 5.73 -5.53
CA GLN A 100 11.38 5.48 -5.46
C GLN A 100 10.56 6.77 -5.68
N ARG A 101 11.06 7.93 -5.21
CA ARG A 101 10.47 9.27 -5.50
C ARG A 101 10.40 9.56 -6.99
N LEU A 102 11.49 9.30 -7.74
CA LEU A 102 11.56 9.58 -9.18
C LEU A 102 10.63 8.69 -10.01
N ARG A 103 10.30 7.48 -9.54
CA ARG A 103 9.36 6.58 -10.23
C ARG A 103 7.89 6.90 -9.96
N MET A 104 7.54 7.44 -8.78
CA MET A 104 6.15 7.82 -8.48
C MET A 104 5.75 9.20 -9.04
N THR A 105 6.69 10.12 -9.28
CA THR A 105 6.38 11.38 -9.98
C THR A 105 5.97 11.15 -11.44
N ALA A 106 6.48 10.08 -12.07
CA ALA A 106 6.08 9.68 -13.42
C ALA A 106 4.62 9.16 -13.49
N VAL A 107 4.11 8.55 -12.41
CA VAL A 107 2.73 8.03 -12.32
C VAL A 107 1.71 9.18 -12.20
N THR A 108 2.11 10.34 -11.64
CA THR A 108 1.22 11.51 -11.55
C THR A 108 1.10 12.31 -12.86
N SER A 109 2.07 12.18 -13.78
CA SER A 109 2.07 12.89 -15.07
C SER A 109 1.42 12.09 -16.21
N ALA A 110 1.45 10.75 -16.17
CA ALA A 110 0.82 9.90 -17.19
C ALA A 110 -0.73 9.85 -17.11
N ALA A 111 -1.31 10.20 -15.96
CA ALA A 111 -2.75 10.06 -15.70
C ALA A 111 -3.63 11.08 -16.44
N THR A 112 -3.07 12.17 -16.99
CA THR A 112 -3.84 13.26 -17.62
C THR A 112 -4.13 13.02 -19.12
N ALA A 113 -3.45 12.08 -19.79
CA ALA A 113 -3.53 11.94 -21.25
C ALA A 113 -4.49 10.86 -21.81
N MET A 114 -5.11 9.99 -20.98
CA MET A 114 -5.76 8.75 -21.46
C MET A 114 -7.30 8.62 -21.30
N LEU A 115 -8.03 9.69 -20.97
CA LEU A 115 -9.47 9.61 -20.62
C LEU A 115 -10.46 9.45 -21.80
N ARG A 116 -10.11 8.84 -22.95
CA ARG A 116 -11.03 8.75 -24.11
C ARG A 116 -11.24 7.37 -24.76
N SER A 117 -10.76 6.26 -24.20
CA SER A 117 -11.08 4.93 -24.73
C SER A 117 -11.84 4.06 -23.73
N SER A 118 -13.17 4.11 -23.78
CA SER A 118 -14.04 3.10 -23.19
C SER A 118 -14.13 1.91 -24.16
N THR A 119 -13.42 0.82 -23.88
CA THR A 119 -13.58 -0.45 -24.61
C THR A 119 -14.80 -1.23 -24.10
N PRO A 120 -15.56 -1.90 -24.98
CA PRO A 120 -16.73 -2.68 -24.59
C PRO A 120 -16.32 -3.93 -23.81
N LEU A 121 -17.16 -4.28 -22.84
CA LEU A 121 -17.06 -5.41 -21.93
C LEU A 121 -16.87 -6.74 -22.69
N ALA A 122 -15.62 -7.17 -22.85
CA ALA A 122 -15.29 -8.43 -23.52
C ALA A 122 -15.68 -9.63 -22.64
N LYS A 123 -16.20 -10.67 -23.29
CA LYS A 123 -16.70 -11.93 -22.72
C LYS A 123 -15.55 -12.68 -22.02
N LEU A 124 -15.48 -12.61 -20.69
CA LEU A 124 -14.45 -13.27 -19.88
C LEU A 124 -14.56 -14.79 -19.94
N LYS A 125 -13.44 -15.47 -20.21
CA LYS A 125 -13.31 -16.94 -20.16
C LYS A 125 -13.22 -17.37 -18.68
N PRO A 126 -14.02 -18.33 -18.20
CA PRO A 126 -14.15 -18.66 -16.77
C PRO A 126 -13.00 -19.54 -16.21
N GLY A 127 -11.74 -19.23 -16.54
CA GLY A 127 -10.58 -19.98 -16.05
C GLY A 127 -9.44 -19.04 -15.65
N GLY A 128 -9.19 -18.88 -14.35
CA GLY A 128 -8.10 -18.06 -13.81
C GLY A 128 -8.41 -16.56 -13.80
N GLY A 129 -9.62 -16.18 -13.39
CA GLY A 129 -10.19 -14.85 -13.53
C GLY A 129 -9.40 -13.75 -12.80
N SER A 130 -8.56 -13.05 -13.55
CA SER A 130 -8.07 -11.73 -13.18
C SER A 130 -9.25 -10.78 -13.00
N LEU A 131 -9.25 -10.02 -11.91
CA LEU A 131 -10.27 -9.04 -11.59
C LEU A 131 -10.19 -7.87 -12.58
N PRO A 132 -11.28 -7.51 -13.29
CA PRO A 132 -11.26 -6.33 -14.13
C PRO A 132 -10.94 -5.08 -13.28
N PRO A 133 -9.91 -4.30 -13.58
CA PRO A 133 -9.59 -3.12 -12.79
C PRO A 133 -10.63 -2.00 -13.00
N LEU A 134 -11.03 -1.33 -11.92
CA LEU A 134 -11.72 -0.04 -11.94
C LEU A 134 -10.81 1.10 -12.44
N CYS A 135 -9.53 1.03 -12.12
CA CYS A 135 -8.51 2.01 -12.46
C CYS A 135 -7.24 1.31 -12.95
N PRO A 136 -7.15 0.97 -14.25
CA PRO A 136 -6.00 0.24 -14.80
C PRO A 136 -4.64 0.92 -14.53
N SER A 137 -4.62 2.26 -14.46
CA SER A 137 -3.39 3.03 -14.20
C SER A 137 -2.85 2.88 -12.78
N LEU A 138 -3.61 2.29 -11.85
CA LEU A 138 -3.19 2.04 -10.47
C LEU A 138 -3.07 0.54 -10.16
N VAL A 139 -2.99 -0.30 -11.20
CA VAL A 139 -2.55 -1.68 -11.07
C VAL A 139 -1.02 -1.70 -11.06
N LEU A 140 -0.42 -1.95 -9.91
CA LEU A 140 1.04 -2.01 -9.76
C LEU A 140 1.53 -3.41 -10.12
N ALA A 141 2.04 -3.62 -11.34
CA ALA A 141 2.42 -4.95 -11.82
C ALA A 141 3.44 -5.67 -10.92
N ASP A 142 4.48 -4.95 -10.48
CA ASP A 142 5.65 -5.56 -9.83
C ASP A 142 5.88 -5.10 -8.38
N CYS A 143 5.04 -4.18 -7.88
CA CYS A 143 5.23 -3.55 -6.59
C CYS A 143 4.00 -3.69 -5.73
N GLU A 144 4.21 -3.98 -4.44
CA GLU A 144 3.16 -3.80 -3.45
C GLU A 144 2.85 -2.30 -3.29
N ALA A 145 1.57 -1.98 -3.10
CA ALA A 145 1.15 -0.65 -2.70
C ALA A 145 1.03 -0.60 -1.19
N ARG A 146 1.67 0.39 -0.56
CA ARG A 146 1.51 0.68 0.86
C ARG A 146 0.98 2.08 1.03
N CYS A 147 -0.14 2.19 1.73
CA CYS A 147 -0.74 3.47 2.05
C CYS A 147 -1.31 3.47 3.46
N ALA A 148 -1.64 4.67 3.93
CA ALA A 148 -2.10 4.90 5.29
C ALA A 148 -3.21 5.94 5.32
N VAL A 149 -4.12 5.76 6.28
CA VAL A 149 -5.17 6.74 6.59
C VAL A 149 -5.14 7.05 8.07
N GLN A 150 -5.12 8.33 8.42
CA GLN A 150 -5.21 8.75 9.82
C GLN A 150 -6.53 8.29 10.44
N VAL A 151 -6.45 7.58 11.57
CA VAL A 151 -7.64 7.07 12.27
C VAL A 151 -8.56 8.20 12.74
N SER A 152 -7.99 9.32 13.20
CA SER A 152 -8.77 10.51 13.55
C SER A 152 -9.60 11.03 12.38
N LYS A 153 -9.02 11.05 11.18
CA LYS A 153 -9.71 11.48 9.96
C LYS A 153 -10.78 10.51 9.50
N LEU A 154 -10.56 9.21 9.69
CA LEU A 154 -11.61 8.21 9.49
C LEU A 154 -12.80 8.46 10.42
N ARG A 155 -12.56 8.74 11.71
CA ARG A 155 -13.62 9.05 12.70
C ARG A 155 -14.40 10.30 12.31
N GLU A 156 -13.71 11.37 11.95
CA GLU A 156 -14.34 12.62 11.48
C GLU A 156 -15.21 12.38 10.24
N ALA A 157 -14.76 11.54 9.31
CA ALA A 157 -15.44 11.31 8.04
C ALA A 157 -16.73 10.49 8.14
N VAL A 158 -16.97 9.80 9.26
CA VAL A 158 -18.18 8.97 9.40
C VAL A 158 -19.45 9.82 9.50
N ASP A 159 -19.32 11.08 9.92
CA ASP A 159 -20.42 12.05 9.94
C ASP A 159 -20.53 12.83 8.60
N GLY A 160 -19.82 12.37 7.58
CA GLY A 160 -19.63 13.04 6.30
C GLY A 160 -18.29 13.76 6.23
N GLY A 161 -17.82 14.02 5.00
CA GLY A 161 -16.58 14.77 4.78
C GLY A 161 -15.60 14.04 3.86
N SER A 162 -14.32 14.43 3.92
CA SER A 162 -13.29 13.85 3.06
C SER A 162 -11.96 13.73 3.79
N PHE A 163 -11.17 12.75 3.38
CA PHE A 163 -9.84 12.49 3.91
C PHE A 163 -8.92 11.96 2.81
N ASP A 164 -7.62 12.14 3.01
CA ASP A 164 -6.61 11.67 2.08
C ASP A 164 -6.08 10.29 2.50
N VAL A 165 -5.79 9.47 1.49
CA VAL A 165 -5.07 8.20 1.63
C VAL A 165 -3.62 8.47 1.23
N LEU A 166 -2.72 8.41 2.20
CA LEU A 166 -1.33 8.80 2.05
C LEU A 166 -0.48 7.63 1.58
N GLY A 167 0.45 7.86 0.65
CA GLY A 167 1.49 6.89 0.33
C GLY A 167 2.64 6.93 1.34
N LEU A 168 3.62 6.03 1.19
CA LEU A 168 4.83 5.99 2.03
C LEU A 168 5.63 7.31 2.02
N SER A 169 5.51 8.11 0.96
CA SER A 169 6.18 9.41 0.88
C SER A 169 5.51 10.51 1.71
N GLY A 170 4.37 10.21 2.37
CA GLY A 170 3.51 11.17 3.05
C GLY A 170 2.61 11.99 2.10
N ASN A 171 2.71 11.79 0.79
CA ASN A 171 1.86 12.48 -0.19
C ASN A 171 0.53 11.76 -0.34
N ALA A 172 -0.55 12.53 -0.51
CA ALA A 172 -1.85 11.98 -0.84
C ALA A 172 -1.82 11.28 -2.21
N LEU A 173 -2.23 10.00 -2.23
CA LEU A 173 -2.38 9.20 -3.44
C LEU A 173 -3.83 9.19 -3.92
N LEU A 174 -4.74 8.96 -2.98
CA LEU A 174 -6.19 8.95 -3.21
C LEU A 174 -6.86 9.93 -2.25
N ARG A 175 -8.06 10.35 -2.61
CA ARG A 175 -8.96 11.10 -1.75
C ARG A 175 -10.28 10.33 -1.64
N ALA A 176 -10.70 10.07 -0.42
CA ALA A 176 -11.99 9.48 -0.13
C ALA A 176 -12.94 10.57 0.40
N SER A 177 -14.19 10.54 -0.02
CA SER A 177 -15.26 11.36 0.55
C SER A 177 -16.48 10.52 0.87
N LEU A 178 -17.14 10.86 1.98
CA LEU A 178 -18.42 10.30 2.37
C LEU A 178 -19.49 11.37 2.16
N GLU A 179 -20.46 11.06 1.32
CA GLU A 179 -21.54 11.98 0.93
C GLU A 179 -22.89 11.31 1.15
N VAL A 180 -23.90 12.06 1.58
CA VAL A 180 -25.27 11.55 1.71
C VAL A 180 -26.01 11.79 0.39
N ILE A 181 -26.45 10.71 -0.25
CA ILE A 181 -27.20 10.71 -1.51
C ILE A 181 -28.55 10.03 -1.25
N ASP A 182 -29.65 10.75 -1.45
CA ASP A 182 -31.02 10.26 -1.20
C ASP A 182 -31.25 9.74 0.23
N GLY A 183 -30.51 10.28 1.21
CA GLY A 183 -30.58 9.84 2.62
C GLY A 183 -29.61 8.71 2.98
N ASP A 184 -28.97 8.09 2.00
CA ASP A 184 -28.00 7.02 2.21
C ASP A 184 -26.55 7.53 2.09
N ALA A 185 -25.66 7.05 2.96
CA ALA A 185 -24.25 7.39 2.87
C ALA A 185 -23.58 6.65 1.69
N ALA A 186 -22.79 7.38 0.89
CA ALA A 186 -22.06 6.87 -0.25
C ALA A 186 -20.58 7.25 -0.15
N LEU A 187 -19.70 6.26 -0.30
CA LEU A 187 -18.27 6.44 -0.35
C LEU A 187 -17.82 6.70 -1.78
N LYS A 188 -17.12 7.81 -2.03
CA LYS A 188 -16.46 8.10 -3.30
C LYS A 188 -14.95 8.09 -3.12
N VAL A 189 -14.24 7.45 -4.04
CA VAL A 189 -12.78 7.41 -4.04
C VAL A 189 -12.27 7.98 -5.36
N SER A 190 -11.42 9.00 -5.26
CA SER A 190 -10.85 9.76 -6.37
C SER A 190 -9.32 9.77 -6.27
N LEU A 191 -8.63 10.22 -7.32
CA LEU A 191 -7.21 10.56 -7.21
C LEU A 191 -7.07 11.82 -6.35
N ALA A 192 -5.93 11.97 -5.66
CA ALA A 192 -5.73 13.09 -4.73
C ALA A 192 -5.61 14.48 -5.41
N HIS A 193 -5.42 14.55 -6.72
CA HIS A 193 -5.32 15.82 -7.42
C HIS A 193 -6.68 16.54 -7.51
N ALA A 194 -6.64 17.87 -7.49
CA ALA A 194 -7.85 18.68 -7.60
C ALA A 194 -8.62 18.37 -8.90
N GLY A 195 -9.95 18.37 -8.81
CA GLY A 195 -10.83 18.11 -9.94
C GLY A 195 -10.86 16.66 -10.44
N SER A 196 -10.18 15.71 -9.77
CA SER A 196 -10.32 14.29 -10.12
C SER A 196 -11.77 13.86 -9.96
N LEU A 197 -12.32 13.23 -11.00
CA LEU A 197 -13.59 12.51 -10.89
C LEU A 197 -13.41 11.24 -10.02
N PRO A 198 -14.48 10.78 -9.36
CA PRO A 198 -14.47 9.49 -8.66
C PRO A 198 -14.12 8.34 -9.60
N ARG A 199 -13.17 7.52 -9.17
CA ARG A 199 -12.79 6.26 -9.82
C ARG A 199 -13.64 5.09 -9.34
N ALA A 200 -14.10 5.17 -8.09
CA ALA A 200 -15.05 4.25 -7.50
C ALA A 200 -16.10 5.02 -6.70
N THR A 201 -17.32 4.49 -6.68
CA THR A 201 -18.39 4.92 -5.79
C THR A 201 -19.05 3.68 -5.22
N ILE A 202 -19.16 3.60 -3.89
CA ILE A 202 -19.82 2.50 -3.19
C ILE A 202 -20.97 3.07 -2.38
N ARG A 203 -22.16 2.51 -2.54
CA ARG A 203 -23.38 2.99 -1.90
C ARG A 203 -24.28 1.81 -1.52
N PRO A 204 -25.14 1.93 -0.50
CA PRO A 204 -26.15 0.93 -0.20
C PRO A 204 -26.96 0.52 -1.43
N LEU A 205 -27.22 -0.77 -1.56
CA LEU A 205 -28.09 -1.31 -2.60
C LEU A 205 -29.54 -1.11 -2.14
N ARG A 206 -30.35 -0.39 -2.93
CA ARG A 206 -31.75 -0.14 -2.59
C ARG A 206 -32.52 -1.46 -2.45
N GLY A 207 -33.16 -1.65 -1.31
CA GLY A 207 -33.95 -2.84 -1.00
C GLY A 207 -33.16 -4.03 -0.42
N ASP A 208 -31.84 -3.89 -0.26
CA ASP A 208 -31.00 -4.90 0.39
C ASP A 208 -30.00 -4.23 1.34
N PRO A 209 -30.29 -4.18 2.66
CA PRO A 209 -29.42 -3.49 3.62
C PRO A 209 -28.05 -4.17 3.75
N GLU A 210 -27.94 -5.46 3.45
CA GLU A 210 -26.70 -6.23 3.58
C GLU A 210 -25.78 -6.10 2.36
N SER A 211 -26.22 -5.37 1.34
CA SER A 211 -25.51 -5.21 0.08
C SER A 211 -25.21 -3.75 -0.27
N MET A 212 -24.09 -3.54 -0.94
CA MET A 212 -23.69 -2.25 -1.48
C MET A 212 -23.36 -2.38 -2.98
N ASP A 213 -23.86 -1.46 -3.80
CA ASP A 213 -23.46 -1.34 -5.19
C ASP A 213 -22.05 -0.74 -5.30
N ILE A 214 -21.20 -1.40 -6.08
CA ILE A 214 -19.90 -0.85 -6.48
C ILE A 214 -20.06 -0.31 -7.91
N CYS A 215 -19.81 0.98 -8.07
CA CYS A 215 -19.81 1.67 -9.35
C CYS A 215 -18.39 2.14 -9.67
N GLY A 216 -17.97 1.96 -10.92
CA GLY A 216 -16.75 2.54 -11.48
C GLY A 216 -16.95 3.98 -11.94
N PRO A 217 -16.03 4.48 -12.79
CA PRO A 217 -16.12 5.83 -13.35
C PRO A 217 -17.46 6.05 -14.06
N GLN A 218 -18.00 7.27 -13.96
CA GLN A 218 -19.28 7.65 -14.59
C GLN A 218 -20.51 6.85 -14.11
N GLY A 219 -20.40 6.16 -12.97
CA GLY A 219 -21.51 5.41 -12.37
C GLY A 219 -21.76 4.04 -13.01
N SER A 220 -20.89 3.55 -13.90
CA SER A 220 -21.03 2.22 -14.48
C SER A 220 -20.96 1.15 -13.38
N ARG A 221 -21.95 0.25 -13.30
CA ARG A 221 -21.96 -0.81 -12.28
C ARG A 221 -20.79 -1.77 -12.50
N TYR A 222 -19.98 -1.96 -11.46
CA TYR A 222 -18.89 -2.92 -11.43
C TYR A 222 -19.35 -4.25 -10.83
N GLY A 223 -19.99 -4.21 -9.66
CA GLY A 223 -20.41 -5.39 -8.91
C GLY A 223 -21.21 -5.02 -7.66
N THR A 224 -21.34 -5.97 -6.74
CA THR A 224 -22.01 -5.77 -5.45
C THR A 224 -21.10 -6.27 -4.32
N LEU A 225 -20.94 -5.50 -3.25
CA LEU A 225 -20.30 -5.91 -2.02
C LEU A 225 -21.39 -6.42 -1.06
N VAL A 226 -21.41 -7.72 -0.79
CA VAL A 226 -22.45 -8.40 0.00
C VAL A 226 -21.86 -8.85 1.33
N ARG A 227 -22.53 -8.55 2.45
CA ARG A 227 -22.19 -9.08 3.76
C ARG A 227 -22.70 -10.51 3.91
N ARG A 228 -21.85 -11.39 4.46
CA ARG A 228 -22.22 -12.77 4.82
C ARG A 228 -22.61 -12.84 6.29
N GLU A 229 -23.36 -13.89 6.64
CA GLU A 229 -23.72 -14.21 8.03
C GLU A 229 -22.49 -14.37 8.94
N SER A 230 -21.35 -14.79 8.39
CA SER A 230 -20.09 -14.89 9.14
C SER A 230 -19.47 -13.54 9.52
N GLY A 231 -20.01 -12.42 9.02
CA GLY A 231 -19.45 -11.08 9.17
C GLY A 231 -18.42 -10.68 8.12
N SER A 232 -17.96 -11.64 7.31
CA SER A 232 -17.13 -11.38 6.13
C SER A 232 -17.94 -10.68 5.02
N TYR A 233 -17.24 -10.06 4.07
CA TYR A 233 -17.84 -9.43 2.90
C TYR A 233 -17.31 -10.05 1.62
N VAL A 234 -18.15 -10.07 0.59
CA VAL A 234 -17.77 -10.60 -0.72
C VAL A 234 -18.17 -9.64 -1.82
N VAL A 235 -17.22 -9.31 -2.66
CA VAL A 235 -17.49 -8.64 -3.93
C VAL A 235 -17.93 -9.68 -4.95
N MET A 236 -19.13 -9.52 -5.46
CA MET A 236 -19.76 -10.36 -6.47
C MET A 236 -19.87 -9.59 -7.78
N GLN A 237 -19.55 -10.27 -8.89
CA GLN A 237 -19.82 -9.79 -10.24
C GLN A 237 -20.44 -10.92 -11.04
N ALA A 238 -21.64 -10.71 -11.59
CA ALA A 238 -22.39 -11.76 -12.31
C ALA A 238 -22.47 -13.09 -11.53
N HIS A 239 -22.73 -13.01 -10.22
CA HIS A 239 -22.79 -14.15 -9.29
C HIS A 239 -21.47 -14.89 -9.05
N LEU A 240 -20.35 -14.37 -9.53
CA LEU A 240 -19.02 -14.91 -9.25
C LEU A 240 -18.35 -14.13 -8.11
N PRO A 241 -17.84 -14.83 -7.07
CA PRO A 241 -17.08 -14.20 -6.01
C PRO A 241 -15.72 -13.77 -6.55
N LEU A 242 -15.50 -12.47 -6.54
CA LEU A 242 -14.28 -11.84 -7.04
C LEU A 242 -13.27 -11.63 -5.92
N MET A 243 -13.73 -11.09 -4.79
CA MET A 243 -12.89 -10.70 -3.66
C MET A 243 -13.63 -11.00 -2.37
N ILE A 244 -12.93 -11.55 -1.39
CA ILE A 244 -13.43 -11.88 -0.05
C ILE A 244 -12.65 -11.01 0.93
N ILE A 245 -13.38 -10.25 1.74
CA ILE A 245 -12.84 -9.43 2.83
C ILE A 245 -13.25 -10.10 4.13
N ASP A 246 -12.26 -10.65 4.83
CA ASP A 246 -12.43 -11.30 6.12
C ASP A 246 -11.71 -10.51 7.21
N GLY A 247 -12.11 -10.73 8.45
CA GLY A 247 -11.54 -10.05 9.60
C GLY A 247 -12.27 -10.43 10.86
N ALA A 248 -11.52 -10.59 11.96
CA ALA A 248 -12.16 -10.88 13.22
C ALA A 248 -12.97 -9.65 13.70
N PRO A 249 -14.16 -9.85 14.29
CA PRO A 249 -14.98 -8.75 14.81
C PRO A 249 -14.27 -7.95 15.92
N THR A 250 -13.32 -8.59 16.61
CA THR A 250 -12.41 -7.98 17.59
C THR A 250 -11.02 -7.70 17.02
N GLY A 251 -10.78 -8.12 15.78
CA GLY A 251 -9.50 -8.04 15.09
C GLY A 251 -9.20 -6.63 14.64
N ARG A 252 -8.00 -6.17 14.99
CA ARG A 252 -7.38 -4.93 14.53
C ARG A 252 -6.93 -4.96 13.07
N TRP A 253 -7.36 -5.99 12.33
CA TRP A 253 -6.85 -6.33 11.02
C TRP A 253 -7.97 -6.87 10.13
N LEU A 254 -7.88 -6.56 8.84
CA LEU A 254 -8.70 -7.10 7.78
C LEU A 254 -7.78 -7.80 6.77
N GLN A 255 -8.25 -8.89 6.20
CA GLN A 255 -7.59 -9.60 5.11
C GLN A 255 -8.48 -9.60 3.88
N VAL A 256 -7.85 -9.41 2.73
CA VAL A 256 -8.52 -9.46 1.44
C VAL A 256 -7.89 -10.56 0.63
N SER A 257 -8.72 -11.43 0.08
CA SER A 257 -8.31 -12.51 -0.81
C SER A 257 -9.19 -12.56 -2.06
N THR A 258 -8.72 -13.19 -3.13
CA THR A 258 -9.54 -13.47 -4.30
C THR A 258 -10.60 -14.52 -3.97
N GLY A 259 -11.59 -14.71 -4.85
CA GLY A 259 -12.53 -15.83 -4.74
C GLY A 259 -11.88 -17.22 -4.71
N THR A 260 -10.60 -17.34 -5.09
CA THR A 260 -9.80 -18.58 -5.03
C THR A 260 -8.92 -18.70 -3.79
N GLY A 261 -8.95 -17.70 -2.90
CA GLY A 261 -8.16 -17.66 -1.66
C GLY A 261 -6.76 -17.05 -1.79
N GLN A 262 -6.34 -16.60 -2.98
CA GLN A 262 -5.07 -15.89 -3.14
C GLN A 262 -5.10 -14.56 -2.38
N PRO A 263 -4.09 -14.23 -1.54
CA PRO A 263 -4.06 -12.97 -0.82
C PRO A 263 -3.93 -11.78 -1.80
N MET A 264 -4.76 -10.77 -1.59
CA MET A 264 -4.78 -9.53 -2.37
C MET A 264 -4.32 -8.33 -1.56
N ALA A 265 -4.72 -8.25 -0.30
CA ALA A 265 -4.40 -7.12 0.56
C ALA A 265 -4.60 -7.45 2.04
N SER A 266 -4.10 -6.56 2.88
CA SER A 266 -4.42 -6.52 4.31
C SER A 266 -4.56 -5.07 4.77
N ALA A 267 -5.34 -4.88 5.83
CA ALA A 267 -5.44 -3.61 6.52
C ALA A 267 -5.18 -3.84 8.00
N ALA A 268 -4.42 -2.98 8.66
CA ALA A 268 -4.22 -3.05 10.12
C ALA A 268 -3.96 -1.65 10.67
N VAL A 269 -4.36 -1.36 11.90
CA VAL A 269 -3.98 -0.10 12.53
C VAL A 269 -2.61 -0.22 13.17
N ASN A 270 -1.77 0.77 12.92
CA ASN A 270 -0.43 0.88 13.47
C ASN A 270 -0.17 2.32 13.95
N SER A 271 0.74 2.48 14.90
CA SER A 271 1.18 3.79 15.42
C SER A 271 2.68 4.08 15.21
N GLU A 272 3.46 3.08 14.77
CA GLU A 272 4.92 3.15 14.74
C GLU A 272 5.45 4.11 13.66
N TYR A 273 4.89 4.07 12.45
CA TYR A 273 5.50 4.74 11.29
C TYR A 273 5.16 6.23 11.14
N PHE A 274 4.20 6.75 11.90
CA PHE A 274 3.65 8.08 11.68
C PHE A 274 3.58 8.91 12.95
N GLN A 275 4.76 9.14 13.55
CA GLN A 275 4.93 10.04 14.70
C GLN A 275 4.07 9.65 15.91
N GLY A 276 3.85 8.35 16.13
CA GLY A 276 3.06 7.85 17.25
C GLY A 276 1.56 8.11 17.14
N ARG A 277 1.06 8.58 15.99
CA ARG A 277 -0.38 8.70 15.72
C ARG A 277 -0.88 7.38 15.14
N ASP A 278 -2.14 7.06 15.41
CA ASP A 278 -2.77 5.86 14.85
C ASP A 278 -3.15 6.07 13.38
N HIS A 279 -2.73 5.15 12.53
CA HIS A 279 -3.10 5.08 11.12
C HIS A 279 -3.58 3.69 10.77
N LEU A 280 -4.60 3.63 9.94
CA LEU A 280 -4.97 2.42 9.23
C LEU A 280 -3.97 2.24 8.07
N GLU A 281 -3.06 1.30 8.21
CA GLU A 281 -2.16 0.88 7.15
C GLU A 281 -2.85 -0.13 6.23
N LEU A 282 -2.66 0.06 4.94
CA LEU A 282 -3.26 -0.71 3.86
C LEU A 282 -2.13 -1.22 2.97
N TYR A 283 -2.11 -2.54 2.77
CA TYR A 283 -1.11 -3.24 1.96
C TYR A 283 -1.82 -3.92 0.82
N VAL A 284 -1.52 -3.57 -0.43
CA VAL A 284 -2.10 -4.20 -1.62
C VAL A 284 -1.00 -4.93 -2.39
N GLN A 285 -1.23 -6.20 -2.68
CA GLN A 285 -0.29 -7.06 -3.40
C GLN A 285 -0.11 -6.61 -4.86
N PRO A 286 1.05 -6.91 -5.47
CA PRO A 286 1.27 -6.64 -6.89
C PRO A 286 0.20 -7.26 -7.79
N GLY A 287 -0.09 -6.60 -8.91
CA GLY A 287 -1.02 -7.06 -9.95
C GLY A 287 -2.50 -6.78 -9.64
N PHE A 288 -2.84 -6.24 -8.48
CA PHE A 288 -4.21 -5.89 -8.12
C PHE A 288 -4.50 -4.39 -8.25
N ASP A 289 -5.75 -4.06 -8.52
CA ASP A 289 -6.22 -2.68 -8.57
C ASP A 289 -6.37 -2.10 -7.16
N MET A 290 -5.47 -1.21 -6.80
CA MET A 290 -5.45 -0.51 -5.52
C MET A 290 -6.76 0.27 -5.26
N VAL A 291 -7.37 0.88 -6.27
CA VAL A 291 -8.62 1.65 -6.09
C VAL A 291 -9.76 0.74 -5.69
N LEU A 292 -9.93 -0.40 -6.37
CA LEU A 292 -10.97 -1.36 -6.03
C LEU A 292 -10.81 -1.86 -4.60
N VAL A 293 -9.61 -2.33 -4.26
CA VAL A 293 -9.31 -2.92 -2.96
C VAL A 293 -9.53 -1.90 -1.82
N ILE A 294 -8.94 -0.72 -1.94
CA ILE A 294 -9.05 0.32 -0.90
C ILE A 294 -10.49 0.81 -0.77
N SER A 295 -11.20 1.00 -1.88
CA SER A 295 -12.60 1.44 -1.84
C SER A 295 -13.47 0.44 -1.07
N CYS A 296 -13.32 -0.85 -1.34
CA CYS A 296 -14.09 -1.88 -0.64
C CYS A 296 -13.70 -1.99 0.84
N LEU A 297 -12.41 -1.91 1.19
CA LEU A 297 -11.98 -1.88 2.59
C LEU A 297 -12.55 -0.68 3.35
N LEU A 298 -12.45 0.52 2.77
CA LEU A 298 -12.99 1.74 3.38
C LEU A 298 -14.53 1.68 3.47
N ALA A 299 -15.22 1.10 2.49
CA ALA A 299 -16.67 0.92 2.56
C ALA A 299 -17.09 0.01 3.71
N VAL A 300 -16.38 -1.11 3.90
CA VAL A 300 -16.60 -2.02 5.05
C VAL A 300 -16.38 -1.30 6.37
N LEU A 301 -15.45 -0.35 6.45
CA LEU A 301 -15.18 0.39 7.68
C LEU A 301 -16.18 1.53 7.93
N LEU A 302 -16.57 2.28 6.88
CA LEU A 302 -17.31 3.54 7.00
C LEU A 302 -18.82 3.41 6.80
N LEU A 303 -19.27 2.56 5.88
CA LEU A 303 -20.71 2.45 5.52
C LEU A 303 -21.47 1.47 6.42
N LYS A 304 -20.75 0.75 7.28
CA LYS A 304 -21.26 -0.31 8.14
C LYS A 304 -22.10 0.17 9.33
N ARG A 305 -22.23 1.49 9.53
CA ARG A 305 -23.01 2.09 10.63
C ARG A 305 -24.49 1.68 10.67
N ALA A 306 -25.05 1.11 9.60
CA ALA A 306 -26.44 0.66 9.56
C ALA A 306 -26.67 -0.77 10.10
N MET A 307 -25.63 -1.56 10.37
CA MET A 307 -25.76 -3.01 10.56
C MET A 307 -25.04 -3.54 11.81
N ASP A 308 -25.67 -3.40 12.98
CA ASP A 308 -25.51 -4.17 14.24
C ASP A 308 -24.12 -4.75 14.62
N LEU A 309 -23.03 -4.09 14.27
CA LEU A 309 -21.70 -4.40 14.79
C LEU A 309 -21.30 -3.35 15.82
N PRO A 310 -20.45 -3.71 16.81
CA PRO A 310 -19.96 -2.76 17.79
C PRO A 310 -19.41 -1.57 17.00
N SER A 311 -19.88 -0.36 17.37
CA SER A 311 -19.61 0.92 16.68
C SER A 311 -18.20 0.96 16.09
N ILE A 312 -17.99 1.65 14.97
CA ILE A 312 -16.64 1.94 14.49
C ILE A 312 -15.76 2.47 15.63
N GLU A 313 -16.35 3.16 16.61
CA GLU A 313 -15.71 3.54 17.86
C GLU A 313 -15.28 2.36 18.70
N ALA A 314 -16.08 1.32 18.90
CA ALA A 314 -15.66 0.12 19.61
C ALA A 314 -14.57 -0.66 18.86
N TRP A 315 -14.62 -0.71 17.52
CA TRP A 315 -13.48 -1.21 16.74
C TRP A 315 -12.25 -0.34 17.01
N LEU A 316 -12.39 0.99 16.89
CA LEU A 316 -11.33 1.99 17.07
C LEU A 316 -10.87 2.24 18.52
N ASP A 317 -11.63 1.85 19.53
CA ASP A 317 -11.38 2.04 20.95
C ASP A 317 -10.89 0.75 21.60
N GLY A 318 -11.20 -0.41 20.99
CA GLY A 318 -10.45 -1.64 21.19
C GLY A 318 -8.94 -1.47 20.91
N PHE A 319 -8.52 -0.35 20.30
CA PHE A 319 -7.10 0.02 20.13
C PHE A 319 -6.43 0.61 21.37
N LYS A 320 -7.16 1.33 22.25
CA LYS A 320 -6.57 2.04 23.40
C LYS A 320 -6.25 1.14 24.59
N SER A 321 -6.85 -0.04 24.67
CA SER A 321 -6.86 -0.88 25.90
C SER A 321 -5.80 -1.99 25.95
N VAL A 322 -4.93 -2.12 24.96
CA VAL A 322 -3.82 -3.08 25.03
C VAL A 322 -2.56 -2.34 25.48
N PRO A 323 -2.00 -2.66 26.67
CA PRO A 323 -0.73 -2.10 27.10
C PRO A 323 0.35 -2.48 26.07
N ARG A 324 1.14 -1.47 25.66
CA ARG A 324 2.25 -1.60 24.71
C ARG A 324 3.30 -2.58 25.20
#